data_AF-A0A2H0WWW1-F1
#
_entry.id   AF-A0A2H0WWW1-F1
#
_cell.length_a   1.000
_cell.length_b   1.000
_cell.length_c   1.000
_cell.angle_alpha   90.00
_cell.angle_beta   90.00
_cell.angle_gamma   90.00
#
_symmetry.space_group_name_H-M   'P 1'
#
loop_
_entity.id
_entity.type
_entity.pdbx_description
1 polymer ?
#
loop_
_entity_poly.entity_id
_entity_poly.type
_entity_poly.pdbx_seq_one_letter_code
_entity_poly.pdbx_strand_id
1 'polypeptide(L)'
;MKHLISLKEQTKDDIIQILETARKLKTLRKEGKFSNALAYRTLIMLFQKGSTRTRLSFEAAMTELGGHAIFLESRTSQFSLTDFGDEIRAVMRFGSVLMFRALKVADVEMAASYNQIPVVDACSEKYHPAQSLGDMLTMVEHSGGACPQCYA
;
A
#
# COMPACT_ATOMS: atom_id res chain seq x y z
N MET A 1 1.43 -14.27 6.13
CA MET A 1 0.62 -13.25 5.44
C MET A 1 1.51 -12.54 4.42
N LYS A 2 1.00 -12.01 3.30
CA LYS A 2 1.85 -11.26 2.35
C LYS A 2 1.89 -9.78 2.76
N HIS A 3 3.08 -9.28 3.04
CA HIS A 3 3.36 -7.86 3.26
C HIS A 3 4.03 -7.29 2.00
N LEU A 4 3.93 -5.97 1.81
CA LEU A 4 4.63 -5.25 0.76
C LEU A 4 5.52 -4.18 1.39
N ILE A 5 6.66 -4.61 1.95
CA ILE A 5 7.66 -3.71 2.55
C ILE A 5 8.68 -3.29 1.48
N SER A 6 9.18 -4.27 0.72
CA SER A 6 10.15 -4.07 -0.35
C SER A 6 9.80 -4.95 -1.55
N LEU A 7 10.16 -4.50 -2.76
CA LEU A 7 10.10 -5.37 -3.94
C LEU A 7 11.14 -6.49 -3.91
N LYS A 8 12.19 -6.37 -3.08
CA LYS A 8 13.21 -7.42 -2.89
C LYS A 8 12.64 -8.69 -2.27
N GLU A 9 11.53 -8.56 -1.55
CA GLU A 9 10.84 -9.67 -0.87
C GLU A 9 9.76 -10.30 -1.75
N GLN A 10 9.49 -9.72 -2.93
CA GLN A 10 8.50 -10.21 -3.86
C GLN A 10 9.18 -11.07 -4.93
N THR A 11 8.52 -12.17 -5.30
CA THR A 11 8.96 -12.92 -6.46
C THR A 11 8.65 -12.14 -7.74
N LYS A 12 9.33 -12.49 -8.83
CA LYS A 12 9.01 -11.97 -10.16
C LYS A 12 7.53 -12.14 -10.49
N ASP A 13 6.97 -13.31 -10.18
CA ASP A 13 5.58 -13.64 -10.46
C ASP A 13 4.61 -12.79 -9.63
N ASP A 14 4.95 -12.50 -8.37
CA ASP A 14 4.17 -11.57 -7.53
C ASP A 14 4.09 -10.18 -8.18
N ILE A 15 5.23 -9.67 -8.65
CA ILE A 15 5.31 -8.35 -9.30
C ILE A 15 4.48 -8.34 -10.60
N ILE A 16 4.64 -9.36 -11.44
CA ILE A 16 3.86 -9.50 -12.69
C ILE A 16 2.37 -9.54 -12.37
N GLN A 17 1.96 -10.31 -11.37
CA GLN A 17 0.56 -10.41 -10.97
C GLN A 17 -0.01 -9.06 -10.51
N ILE A 18 0.77 -8.28 -9.75
CA ILE A 18 0.38 -6.92 -9.33
C ILE A 18 0.20 -6.00 -10.55
N LEU A 19 1.16 -6.00 -11.50
CA LEU A 19 1.10 -5.15 -12.68
C LEU A 19 -0.08 -5.50 -13.60
N GLU A 20 -0.32 -6.80 -13.86
CA GLU A 20 -1.46 -7.23 -14.67
C GLU A 20 -2.81 -6.91 -13.99
N THR A 21 -2.87 -7.04 -12.66
CA THR A 21 -4.04 -6.59 -11.89
C THR A 21 -4.24 -5.08 -12.02
N ALA A 22 -3.17 -4.28 -11.92
CA ALA A 22 -3.23 -2.83 -12.08
C ALA A 22 -3.70 -2.42 -13.47
N ARG A 23 -3.23 -3.08 -14.55
CA ARG A 23 -3.68 -2.85 -15.93
C ARG A 23 -5.17 -3.12 -16.08
N LYS A 24 -5.66 -4.25 -15.56
CA LYS A 24 -7.08 -4.60 -15.57
C LYS A 24 -7.93 -3.55 -14.86
N LEU A 25 -7.53 -3.16 -13.64
CA LEU A 25 -8.24 -2.14 -12.85
C LEU A 25 -8.24 -0.78 -13.56
N LYS A 26 -7.13 -0.39 -14.19
CA LYS A 26 -7.04 0.86 -14.95
C LYS A 26 -7.99 0.89 -16.15
N THR A 27 -8.12 -0.22 -16.89
CA THR A 27 -9.10 -0.35 -17.97
C THR A 27 -10.53 -0.23 -17.44
N LEU A 28 -10.86 -0.98 -16.40
CA LEU A 28 -12.19 -0.94 -15.77
C LEU A 28 -12.55 0.47 -15.28
N ARG A 29 -11.60 1.17 -14.66
CA ARG A 29 -11.77 2.56 -14.22
C ARG A 29 -12.07 3.51 -15.39
N LYS A 30 -11.38 3.37 -16.52
CA LYS A 30 -11.64 4.17 -17.73
C LYS A 30 -13.04 3.93 -18.31
N GLU A 31 -13.55 2.71 -18.18
CA GLU A 31 -14.91 2.33 -18.61
C GLU A 31 -16.00 2.73 -17.59
N GLY A 32 -15.63 3.32 -16.44
CA GLY A 32 -16.56 3.62 -15.36
C GLY A 32 -17.07 2.37 -14.61
N LYS A 33 -16.42 1.22 -14.80
CA LYS A 33 -16.78 -0.06 -14.17
C LYS A 33 -15.98 -0.25 -12.88
N PHE A 34 -16.43 0.39 -11.81
CA PHE A 34 -15.82 0.22 -10.49
C PHE A 34 -16.04 -1.20 -9.95
N SER A 35 -15.06 -1.72 -9.21
CA SER A 35 -15.10 -3.05 -8.63
C SER A 35 -15.55 -2.97 -7.17
N ASN A 36 -16.25 -3.99 -6.67
CA ASN A 36 -16.56 -4.14 -5.25
C ASN A 36 -15.65 -5.18 -4.58
N ALA A 37 -14.47 -5.43 -5.14
CA ALA A 37 -13.53 -6.46 -4.66
C ALA A 37 -13.11 -6.26 -3.19
N LEU A 38 -13.17 -5.02 -2.68
CA LEU A 38 -12.85 -4.65 -1.31
C LEU A 38 -14.07 -4.16 -0.53
N ALA A 39 -15.28 -4.58 -0.91
CA ALA A 39 -16.51 -4.24 -0.20
C ALA A 39 -16.36 -4.50 1.31
N TYR A 40 -16.66 -3.47 2.12
CA TYR A 40 -16.58 -3.49 3.59
C TYR A 40 -15.18 -3.76 4.16
N ARG A 41 -14.11 -3.66 3.35
CA ARG A 41 -12.73 -3.71 3.83
C ARG A 41 -12.24 -2.32 4.19
N THR A 42 -11.56 -2.23 5.32
CA THR A 42 -10.99 -0.98 5.84
C THR A 42 -9.48 -0.97 5.65
N LEU A 43 -8.95 0.05 5.01
CA LEU A 43 -7.53 0.37 4.97
C LEU A 43 -7.22 1.37 6.08
N ILE A 44 -6.36 1.03 7.02
CA ILE A 44 -5.78 2.01 7.93
C ILE A 44 -4.59 2.64 7.24
N MET A 45 -4.57 3.96 7.11
CA MET A 45 -3.46 4.72 6.55
C MET A 45 -2.75 5.50 7.66
N LEU A 46 -1.64 4.96 8.16
CA LEU A 46 -0.84 5.59 9.20
C LEU A 46 0.28 6.45 8.59
N PHE A 47 0.36 7.72 8.99
CA PHE A 47 1.36 8.67 8.53
C PHE A 47 2.21 9.20 9.68
N GLN A 48 3.52 8.96 9.63
CA GLN A 48 4.50 9.68 10.47
C GLN A 48 5.03 10.95 9.77
N LYS A 49 4.95 11.00 8.44
CA LYS A 49 5.32 12.15 7.59
C LYS A 49 4.28 12.36 6.51
N GLY A 50 3.82 13.59 6.31
CA GLY A 50 2.75 13.91 5.34
C GLY A 50 3.08 13.54 3.89
N SER A 51 2.05 13.24 3.10
CA SER A 51 2.11 13.16 1.63
C SER A 51 0.73 13.17 0.99
N THR A 52 0.46 14.24 0.25
CA THR A 52 -0.80 14.43 -0.47
C THR A 52 -1.00 13.34 -1.53
N ARG A 53 -0.01 13.07 -2.37
CA ARG A 53 -0.12 12.11 -3.48
C ARG A 53 -0.36 10.68 -2.98
N THR A 54 0.38 10.27 -1.95
CA THR A 54 0.22 8.95 -1.35
C THR A 54 -1.15 8.81 -0.70
N ARG A 55 -1.58 9.79 0.09
CA ARG A 55 -2.92 9.75 0.71
C ARG A 55 -4.02 9.65 -0.34
N LEU A 56 -4.05 10.59 -1.30
CA LEU A 56 -5.11 10.66 -2.29
C LEU A 56 -5.18 9.38 -3.16
N SER A 57 -4.03 8.82 -3.54
CA SER A 57 -4.00 7.61 -4.37
C SER A 57 -4.56 6.37 -3.64
N PHE A 58 -4.16 6.13 -2.39
CA PHE A 58 -4.67 5.00 -1.61
C PHE A 58 -6.14 5.17 -1.22
N GLU A 59 -6.54 6.37 -0.79
CA GLU A 59 -7.91 6.67 -0.38
C GLU A 59 -8.89 6.56 -1.55
N ALA A 60 -8.52 7.08 -2.73
CA ALA A 60 -9.30 6.91 -3.95
C ALA A 60 -9.37 5.45 -4.40
N ALA A 61 -8.25 4.72 -4.39
CA ALA A 61 -8.23 3.31 -4.78
C ALA A 61 -9.14 2.44 -3.89
N MET A 62 -9.14 2.66 -2.57
CA MET A 62 -10.06 1.95 -1.67
C MET A 62 -11.52 2.24 -1.99
N THR A 63 -11.84 3.52 -2.20
CA THR A 63 -13.20 3.95 -2.56
C THR A 63 -13.67 3.31 -3.87
N GLU A 64 -12.83 3.35 -4.91
CA GLU A 64 -13.11 2.78 -6.23
C GLU A 64 -13.22 1.23 -6.24
N LEU A 65 -12.69 0.58 -5.20
CA LEU A 65 -12.77 -0.87 -4.97
C LEU A 65 -13.91 -1.27 -4.00
N GLY A 66 -14.73 -0.30 -3.57
CA GLY A 66 -15.87 -0.51 -2.67
C GLY A 66 -15.52 -0.58 -1.18
N GLY A 67 -14.25 -0.32 -0.83
CA GLY A 67 -13.78 -0.28 0.55
C GLY A 67 -13.74 1.14 1.13
N HIS A 68 -13.19 1.25 2.33
CA HIS A 68 -13.03 2.52 3.04
C HIS A 68 -11.59 2.67 3.53
N ALA A 69 -11.10 3.91 3.61
CA ALA A 69 -9.77 4.19 4.14
C ALA A 69 -9.86 5.20 5.30
N ILE A 70 -9.18 4.89 6.41
CA ILE A 70 -9.10 5.73 7.60
C ILE A 70 -7.72 6.38 7.63
N PHE A 71 -7.68 7.71 7.61
CA PHE A 71 -6.44 8.47 7.73
C PHE A 71 -6.09 8.69 9.21
N LEU A 72 -4.87 8.31 9.59
CA LEU A 72 -4.30 8.56 10.92
C LEU A 72 -2.95 9.25 10.77
N GLU A 73 -2.81 10.41 11.40
CA GLU A 73 -1.51 11.08 11.56
C GLU A 73 -0.97 10.80 12.96
N SER A 74 0.23 10.23 13.03
CA SER A 74 0.84 9.76 14.27
C SER A 74 1.06 10.90 15.29
N ARG A 75 1.36 12.11 14.82
CA ARG A 75 1.59 13.28 15.70
C ARG A 75 0.34 13.83 16.38
N THR A 76 -0.83 13.59 15.79
CA THR A 76 -2.12 14.15 16.24
C THR A 76 -3.04 13.08 16.83
N SER A 77 -2.49 11.91 17.13
CA SER A 77 -3.21 10.75 17.67
C SER A 77 -2.49 10.18 18.90
N GLN A 78 -3.07 9.11 19.48
CA GLN A 78 -2.55 8.47 20.69
C GLN A 78 -1.14 7.92 20.54
N PHE A 79 -0.66 7.70 19.30
CA PHE A 79 0.74 7.36 19.02
C PHE A 79 1.76 8.35 19.59
N SER A 80 1.36 9.58 19.91
CA SER A 80 2.22 10.58 20.57
C SER A 80 2.29 10.46 22.09
N LEU A 81 1.39 9.67 22.70
CA LEU A 81 1.19 9.56 24.14
C LEU A 81 1.36 8.14 24.68
N THR A 82 1.21 7.11 23.84
CA THR A 82 1.25 5.69 24.21
C THR A 82 2.49 5.00 23.65
N ASP A 83 2.75 3.76 24.12
CA ASP A 83 3.78 2.93 23.51
C ASP A 83 3.43 2.67 22.03
N PHE A 84 4.39 2.98 21.16
CA PHE A 84 4.18 2.92 19.71
C PHE A 84 3.80 1.50 19.23
N GLY A 85 4.41 0.47 19.81
CA GLY A 85 4.15 -0.91 19.47
C GLY A 85 2.75 -1.36 19.92
N ASP A 86 2.37 -1.01 21.14
CA ASP A 86 1.04 -1.30 21.69
C ASP A 86 -0.07 -0.63 20.88
N GLU A 87 0.12 0.64 20.51
CA GLU A 87 -0.83 1.41 19.70
C GLU A 87 -0.97 0.83 18.28
N ILE A 88 0.14 0.43 17.63
CA ILE A 88 0.09 -0.27 16.34
C ILE A 88 -0.78 -1.52 16.44
N ARG A 89 -0.57 -2.36 17.47
CA ARG A 89 -1.33 -3.59 17.66
C ARG A 89 -2.81 -3.33 17.94
N ALA A 90 -3.14 -2.25 18.63
CA ALA A 90 -4.52 -1.86 18.86
C ALA A 90 -5.19 -1.42 17.54
N VAL A 91 -4.54 -0.54 16.79
CA VAL A 91 -5.05 0.01 15.53
C VAL A 91 -5.28 -1.07 14.47
N MET A 92 -4.41 -2.08 14.39
CA MET A 92 -4.56 -3.20 13.46
C MET A 92 -5.87 -3.99 13.61
N ARG A 93 -6.51 -3.96 14.78
CA ARG A 93 -7.80 -4.65 15.03
C ARG A 93 -8.99 -4.00 14.33
N PHE A 94 -8.86 -2.75 13.89
CA PHE A 94 -9.93 -1.98 13.24
C PHE A 94 -9.82 -1.99 11.71
N GLY A 95 -8.79 -2.61 11.16
CA GLY A 95 -8.47 -2.62 9.74
C GLY A 95 -8.48 -4.01 9.12
N SER A 96 -8.55 -4.05 7.79
CA SER A 96 -8.23 -5.23 6.99
C SER A 96 -6.81 -5.17 6.42
N VAL A 97 -6.23 -3.97 6.28
CA VAL A 97 -4.87 -3.71 5.78
C VAL A 97 -4.32 -2.48 6.50
N LEU A 98 -3.01 -2.48 6.80
CA LEU A 98 -2.28 -1.30 7.24
C LEU A 98 -1.39 -0.79 6.10
N MET A 99 -1.65 0.42 5.63
CA MET A 99 -0.71 1.20 4.85
C MET A 99 0.06 2.11 5.81
N PHE A 100 1.38 2.05 5.78
CA PHE A 100 2.21 2.79 6.72
C PHE A 100 3.26 3.63 5.99
N ARG A 101 3.14 4.96 6.10
CA ARG A 101 4.15 5.92 5.66
C ARG A 101 5.05 6.30 6.83
N ALA A 102 6.11 5.51 7.01
CA ALA A 102 7.03 5.63 8.14
C ALA A 102 8.22 6.56 7.87
N LEU A 103 8.87 7.01 8.94
CA LEU A 103 10.18 7.63 8.92
C LEU A 103 11.27 6.57 8.79
N LYS A 104 11.10 5.43 9.47
CA LYS A 104 12.06 4.31 9.49
C LYS A 104 11.41 3.01 9.02
N VAL A 105 12.13 2.24 8.21
CA VAL A 105 11.69 0.92 7.73
C VAL A 105 11.52 -0.06 8.89
N ALA A 106 12.32 0.10 9.95
CA ALA A 106 12.21 -0.67 11.18
C ALA A 106 10.82 -0.58 11.82
N ASP A 107 10.13 0.57 11.72
CA ASP A 107 8.77 0.72 12.26
C ASP A 107 7.76 -0.09 11.43
N VAL A 108 7.98 -0.17 10.11
CA VAL A 108 7.16 -0.98 9.20
C VAL A 108 7.41 -2.47 9.40
N GLU A 109 8.68 -2.87 9.55
CA GLU A 109 9.08 -4.24 9.85
C GLU A 109 8.54 -4.69 11.21
N MET A 110 8.58 -3.82 12.22
CA MET A 110 7.96 -4.06 13.53
C MET A 110 6.45 -4.28 13.38
N ALA A 111 5.75 -3.39 12.67
CA ALA A 111 4.32 -3.55 12.43
C ALA A 111 4.01 -4.87 11.70
N ALA A 112 4.78 -5.22 10.67
CA ALA A 112 4.63 -6.47 9.93
C ALA A 112 4.90 -7.71 10.79
N SER A 113 5.85 -7.63 11.73
CA SER A 113 6.20 -8.73 12.64
C SER A 113 5.04 -9.18 13.53
N TYR A 114 4.07 -8.30 13.80
CA TYR A 114 2.85 -8.66 14.53
C TYR A 114 1.91 -9.57 13.75
N ASN A 115 2.04 -9.64 12.41
CA ASN A 115 1.33 -10.56 11.52
C ASN A 115 -0.21 -10.60 11.74
N GLN A 116 -0.83 -9.46 12.08
CA GLN A 116 -2.28 -9.34 12.32
C GLN A 116 -3.07 -9.02 11.05
N ILE A 117 -2.58 -8.08 10.25
CA ILE A 117 -3.13 -7.67 8.96
C ILE A 117 -2.01 -7.34 7.97
N PRO A 118 -2.23 -7.41 6.64
CA PRO A 118 -1.20 -7.10 5.66
C PRO A 118 -0.69 -5.68 5.86
N VAL A 119 0.63 -5.51 5.72
CA VAL A 119 1.30 -4.22 5.89
C VAL A 119 1.90 -3.80 4.56
N VAL A 120 1.64 -2.56 4.15
CA VAL A 120 2.18 -1.94 2.93
C VAL A 120 3.05 -0.75 3.34
N ASP A 121 4.34 -0.78 2.99
CA ASP A 121 5.21 0.39 3.10
C ASP A 121 4.83 1.42 2.04
N ALA A 122 4.31 2.57 2.47
CA ALA A 122 3.86 3.64 1.60
C ALA A 122 4.94 4.69 1.32
N CYS A 123 6.10 4.57 1.97
CA CYS A 123 7.38 5.27 1.76
C CYS A 123 8.09 5.40 3.11
N SER A 124 9.09 4.57 3.34
CA SER A 124 10.09 4.70 4.39
C SER A 124 11.30 5.52 3.89
N GLU A 125 12.32 5.71 4.71
CA GLU A 125 13.65 6.19 4.31
C GLU A 125 14.36 5.25 3.32
N LYS A 126 13.99 3.96 3.31
CA LYS A 126 14.68 2.94 2.51
C LYS A 126 13.91 2.49 1.27
N TYR A 127 12.58 2.37 1.38
CA TYR A 127 11.76 1.77 0.33
C TYR A 127 10.54 2.63 -0.04
N HIS A 128 10.11 2.49 -1.29
CA HIS A 128 8.86 3.06 -1.78
C HIS A 128 8.23 2.11 -2.84
N PRO A 129 7.81 0.89 -2.45
CA PRO A 129 7.42 -0.15 -3.40
C PRO A 129 6.25 0.27 -4.31
N ALA A 130 5.27 1.01 -3.78
CA ALA A 130 4.15 1.50 -4.57
C ALA A 130 4.57 2.48 -5.69
N GLN A 131 5.59 3.32 -5.46
CA GLN A 131 6.11 4.21 -6.50
C GLN A 131 6.82 3.38 -7.58
N SER A 132 7.70 2.46 -7.17
CA SER A 132 8.41 1.59 -8.12
C SER A 132 7.46 0.76 -8.98
N LEU A 133 6.36 0.24 -8.40
CA LEU A 133 5.32 -0.45 -9.16
C LEU A 133 4.59 0.48 -10.14
N GLY A 134 4.31 1.72 -9.75
CA GLY A 134 3.72 2.72 -10.64
C GLY A 134 4.64 3.09 -11.81
N ASP A 135 5.94 3.21 -11.54
CA ASP A 135 6.96 3.46 -12.56
C ASP A 135 7.08 2.27 -13.52
N MET A 136 7.13 1.04 -12.99
CA MET A 136 7.12 -0.19 -13.78
C MET A 136 5.89 -0.31 -14.68
N LEU A 137 4.70 -0.03 -14.15
CA LEU A 137 3.47 -0.02 -14.94
C LEU A 137 3.56 0.98 -16.10
N THR A 138 4.05 2.19 -15.82
CA THR A 138 4.22 3.24 -16.83
C THR A 138 5.21 2.82 -17.92
N MET A 139 6.34 2.24 -17.54
CA MET A 139 7.31 1.71 -18.51
C MET A 139 6.68 0.62 -19.38
N VAL A 140 6.00 -0.36 -18.80
CA VAL A 140 5.32 -1.43 -19.56
C VAL A 140 4.31 -0.87 -20.57
N GLU A 141 3.57 0.17 -20.21
CA GLU A 141 2.59 0.81 -21.10
C GLU A 141 3.22 1.59 -22.26
N HIS A 142 4.37 2.22 -22.04
CA HIS A 142 4.99 3.13 -23.01
C HIS A 142 6.17 2.52 -23.79
N SER A 143 6.69 1.36 -23.35
CA SER A 143 7.78 0.63 -24.02
C SER A 143 7.29 -0.38 -25.08
N GLY A 144 6.03 -0.31 -25.53
CA GLY A 144 5.50 -1.20 -26.57
C GLY A 144 5.22 -2.63 -26.12
N GLY A 145 4.93 -2.84 -24.83
CA GLY A 145 4.58 -4.15 -24.27
C GLY A 145 5.75 -5.13 -24.10
N ALA A 146 6.95 -4.76 -24.56
CA ALA A 146 8.15 -5.57 -24.47
C ALA A 146 9.12 -4.97 -23.46
N CYS A 147 9.02 -5.38 -22.20
CA CYS A 147 10.19 -5.37 -21.34
C CYS A 147 10.31 -6.70 -20.57
N PRO A 148 10.68 -7.81 -21.24
CA PRO A 148 11.05 -9.05 -20.55
C PRO A 148 12.18 -8.84 -19.53
N GLN A 149 13.08 -7.88 -19.78
CA GLN A 149 14.18 -7.49 -18.89
C GLN A 149 13.78 -6.59 -17.70
N CYS A 150 12.60 -5.98 -17.68
CA CYS A 150 12.17 -5.18 -16.51
C CYS A 150 11.75 -6.07 -15.33
N TYR A 151 11.63 -7.38 -15.60
CA TYR A 151 11.33 -8.42 -14.62
C TYR A 151 12.56 -9.31 -14.34
N ALA A 152 13.76 -8.88 -14.74
CA ALA A 152 15.02 -9.62 -14.54
C ALA A 152 15.88 -8.94 -13.48
#